data_AF-A0A9E3UL52-F1
#
_entry.id   AF-A0A9E3UL52-F1
#
_cell.length_a   1.000
_cell.length_b   1.000
_cell.length_c   1.000
_cell.angle_alpha   90.00
_cell.angle_beta   90.00
_cell.angle_gamma   90.00
#
_symmetry.space_group_name_H-M   'P 1'
#
loop_
_entity.id
_entity.type
_entity.pdbx_description
1 polymer ?
#
loop_
_entity_poly.entity_id
_entity_poly.type
_entity_poly.pdbx_seq_one_letter_code
_entity_poly.pdbx_strand_id
1 'polypeptide(L)' 'MDNLHLTVARGYVAKLLANNRVVRWLATHQQDYLSEFQKIAEIDTLGPIAETPSA' A
#
# COMPACT_ATOMS: atom_id res chain seq x y z
N MET A 1 11.24 -18.27 14.96
CA MET A 1 10.95 -17.60 13.67
C MET A 1 10.19 -16.34 14.02
N ASP A 2 10.94 -15.25 14.12
CA ASP A 2 10.72 -14.27 15.18
C ASP A 2 9.93 -13.06 14.67
N ASN A 3 9.10 -12.48 15.52
CA ASN A 3 8.24 -11.32 15.23
C ASN A 3 9.01 -10.14 14.61
N LEU A 4 10.32 -10.06 14.86
CA LEU A 4 11.22 -9.07 14.26
C LEU A 4 11.22 -9.11 12.73
N HIS A 5 11.21 -10.30 12.12
CA HIS A 5 11.20 -10.42 10.66
C HIS A 5 9.89 -9.91 10.06
N LEU A 6 8.76 -10.12 10.75
CA LEU A 6 7.47 -9.57 10.34
C LEU A 6 7.45 -8.04 10.45
N THR A 7 7.98 -7.46 11.53
CA THR A 7 8.03 -6.00 11.71
C THR A 7 8.87 -5.32 10.62
N VAL A 8 10.04 -5.91 10.30
CA VAL A 8 10.91 -5.37 9.25
C VAL A 8 10.24 -5.50 7.87
N ALA A 9 9.66 -6.66 7.55
CA ALA A 9 8.94 -6.86 6.30
C ALA A 9 7.79 -5.85 6.13
N ARG A 10 6.98 -5.64 7.16
CA ARG A 10 5.92 -4.62 7.18
C ARG A 10 6.46 -3.23 6.86
N GLY A 11 7.54 -2.82 7.53
CA GLY A 11 8.16 -1.51 7.30
C GLY A 11 8.65 -1.31 5.86
N TYR A 12 9.20 -2.35 5.25
CA TYR A 12 9.62 -2.30 3.84
C TYR A 12 8.43 -2.21 2.89
N VAL A 13 7.36 -2.97 3.12
CA VAL A 13 6.15 -2.91 2.30
C VAL A 13 5.49 -1.53 2.43
N ALA A 14 5.41 -0.96 3.63
CA ALA A 14 4.92 0.40 3.83
C ALA A 14 5.76 1.44 3.04
N LYS A 15 7.08 1.33 3.08
CA LYS A 15 7.99 2.21 2.32
C LYS A 15 7.83 2.04 0.80
N LEU A 16 7.58 0.82 0.33
CA LEU A 16 7.31 0.54 -1.08
C LEU A 16 6.00 1.20 -1.53
N LEU A 17 4.94 1.08 -0.72
CA LEU A 17 3.63 1.66 -0.98
C LEU A 17 3.60 3.20 -0.84
N ALA A 18 4.58 3.82 -0.17
CA ALA A 18 4.74 5.27 -0.18
C ALA A 18 5.16 5.84 -1.55
N ASN A 19 5.60 4.98 -2.50
CA ASN A 19 5.95 5.40 -3.84
C ASN A 19 4.73 5.36 -4.79
N ASN A 20 4.20 6.52 -5.13
CA ASN A 20 3.05 6.67 -6.04
C ASN A 20 3.22 5.98 -7.40
N ARG A 21 4.45 5.90 -7.95
CA ARG A 21 4.68 5.19 -9.22
C ARG A 21 4.46 3.69 -9.07
N VAL A 22 4.88 3.12 -7.94
CA VAL A 22 4.72 1.70 -7.63
C VAL A 22 3.25 1.39 -7.37
N VAL A 23 2.58 2.19 -6.55
CA VAL A 23 1.14 2.02 -6.27
C VAL A 23 0.32 2.10 -7.56
N ARG A 24 0.61 3.07 -8.43
CA ARG A 24 -0.09 3.21 -9.71
C ARG A 24 0.15 2.01 -10.62
N TRP A 25 1.37 1.50 -10.68
CA TRP A 25 1.68 0.32 -11.49
C TRP A 25 0.96 -0.93 -10.96
N LEU A 26 0.97 -1.14 -9.64
CA LEU A 26 0.28 -2.25 -8.97
C LEU A 26 -1.23 -2.16 -9.18
N ALA A 27 -1.83 -0.98 -9.02
CA ALA A 27 -3.26 -0.77 -9.25
C ALA A 27 -3.66 -1.08 -10.71
N THR A 28 -2.75 -0.84 -11.67
CA THR A 28 -3.03 -1.04 -13.09
C THR A 28 -2.82 -2.49 -13.55
N HIS A 29 -1.83 -3.20 -13.00
CA HIS A 29 -1.42 -4.52 -13.52
C HIS A 29 -1.61 -5.68 -12.54
N GLN A 30 -1.69 -5.40 -11.23
CA GLN A 30 -1.59 -6.40 -10.15
C GLN A 30 -2.43 -5.97 -8.93
N GLN A 31 -3.72 -5.70 -9.15
CA GLN A 31 -4.61 -5.13 -8.13
C GLN A 31 -4.76 -6.04 -6.89
N ASP A 32 -4.74 -7.36 -7.08
CA ASP A 32 -4.82 -8.33 -5.98
C ASP A 32 -3.60 -8.22 -5.04
N TYR A 33 -2.39 -8.09 -5.62
CA TYR A 33 -1.17 -7.89 -4.85
C TYR A 33 -1.14 -6.54 -4.13
N LEU A 34 -1.71 -5.50 -4.72
CA LEU A 34 -1.83 -4.20 -4.06
C LEU A 34 -2.64 -4.32 -2.77
N SER A 35 -3.78 -5.01 -2.82
CA SER A 35 -4.64 -5.23 -1.65
C SER A 35 -3.92 -6.03 -0.56
N GLU A 36 -3.21 -7.09 -0.91
CA GLU A 36 -2.44 -7.89 0.05
C GLU A 36 -1.28 -7.08 0.67
N PHE A 37 -0.60 -6.24 -0.10
CA PHE A 37 0.46 -5.37 0.42
C PHE A 37 -0.07 -4.30 1.37
N GLN A 38 -1.24 -3.73 1.09
CA GLN A 38 -1.89 -2.77 2.00
C GLN A 38 -2.24 -3.44 3.34
N LYS A 39 -2.77 -4.66 3.32
CA LYS A 39 -3.04 -5.45 4.53
C LYS A 39 -1.76 -5.76 5.33
N ILE A 40 -0.69 -6.18 4.66
CA ILE A 40 0.60 -6.48 5.31
C ILE A 40 1.19 -5.22 5.95
N ALA A 41 1.07 -4.08 5.25
CA ALA A 41 1.52 -2.79 5.73
C ALA A 41 0.67 -2.20 6.86
N GLU A 42 -0.46 -2.84 7.23
CA GLU A 42 -1.51 -2.24 8.07
C GLU A 42 -1.93 -0.85 7.58
N ILE A 43 -1.88 -0.63 6.27
CA ILE A 43 -2.40 0.58 5.66
C ILE A 43 -3.90 0.36 5.52
N ASP A 44 -4.64 0.83 6.53
CA ASP A 44 -6.09 0.99 6.43
C ASP A 44 -6.35 2.03 5.34
N THR A 45 -6.66 1.52 4.15
CA THR A 45 -7.15 2.27 2.97
C THR A 45 -6.64 3.70 2.88
N LEU A 46 -5.57 3.90 2.10
CA LEU A 46 -5.30 5.21 1.48
C LEU A 46 -6.57 5.57 0.71
N GLY A 47 -7.42 6.39 1.35
CA GLY A 47 -8.73 6.75 0.84
C GLY A 47 -8.60 7.33 -0.58
N PRO A 48 -9.65 7.19 -1.42
CA PRO A 48 -9.59 7.72 -2.76
C PRO A 48 -9.24 9.20 -2.68
N ILE A 49 -8.11 9.57 -3.27
CA ILE A 49 -7.75 10.97 -3.55
C ILE A 49 -8.67 11.42 -4.69
N ALA A 50 -9.97 11.47 -4.42
CA ALA A 50 -10.98 12.05 -5.29
C ALA A 50 -11.13 13.50 -4.81
N GLU A 51 -10.35 14.34 -5.48
CA GLU A 51 -10.57 15.76 -5.74
C GLU A 51 -11.99 16.24 -5.42
N THR A 52 -12.10 17.25 -4.56
CA THR A 52 -13.31 18.04 -4.35
C THR A 52 -13.63 18.80 -5.65
N PRO A 53 -14.79 18.61 -6.30
CA PRO A 53 -15.32 19.60 -7.20
C PRO A 53 -16.35 20.43 -6.42
N SER A 54 -16.07 21.73 -6.37
CA SER A 54 -16.94 22.78 -5.88
C SER A 54 -18.36 22.67 -6.46
N ALA A 55 -19.38 22.82 -5.61
CA ALA A 55 -20.72 23.27 -5.98
C ALA A 55 -21.28 24.12 -4.83
#